data_AF-A0A1I7JG81-F1
#
_entry.id   AF-A0A1I7JG81-F1
#
_cell.length_a   1.000
_cell.length_b   1.000
_cell.length_c   1.000
_cell.angle_alpha   90.00
_cell.angle_beta   90.00
_cell.angle_gamma   90.00
#
_symmetry.space_group_name_H-M   'P 1'
#
loop_
_entity.id
_entity.type
_entity.pdbx_description
1 polymer ?
#
loop_
_entity_poly.entity_id
_entity_poly.type
_entity_poly.pdbx_seq_one_letter_code
_entity_poly.pdbx_strand_id
1 'polypeptide(L)'
;MLLEDLLKEYRYDMQVRNYSERTIKTCYNSSLKFFIYCKGEFGIENIEDMMPIYLKRYISYLQGLGRSEAVVVKKFVAKTY
;
A
#
# COMPACT_ATOMS: atom_id res chain seq x y z
N MET A 1 -5.29 10.28 11.65
CA MET A 1 -4.55 9.10 12.14
C MET A 1 -3.27 8.97 11.33
N LEU A 2 -2.14 8.66 11.99
CA LEU A 2 -0.89 8.40 11.29
C LEU A 2 -1.02 7.17 10.38
N LEU A 3 -0.46 7.25 9.18
CA LEU A 3 -0.46 6.15 8.22
C LEU A 3 0.25 4.90 8.77
N GLU A 4 1.23 5.09 9.66
CA GLU A 4 1.90 3.98 10.34
C GLU A 4 0.95 3.22 11.28
N ASP A 5 0.12 3.95 12.02
CA ASP A 5 -0.84 3.34 12.95
C ASP A 5 -1.96 2.65 12.19
N LEU A 6 -2.44 3.27 11.11
CA LEU A 6 -3.36 2.64 10.16
C LEU A 6 -2.79 1.33 9.60
N LEU A 7 -1.49 1.27 9.33
CA LEU A 7 -0.85 0.06 8.82
C LEU A 7 -0.78 -1.06 9.87
N LYS A 8 -0.60 -0.70 11.15
CA LYS A 8 -0.66 -1.64 12.28
C LYS A 8 -2.08 -2.20 12.45
N GLU A 9 -3.10 -1.34 12.39
CA GLU A 9 -4.51 -1.74 12.44
C GLU A 9 -4.87 -2.66 11.27
N TYR A 10 -4.44 -2.31 10.05
CA TYR A 10 -4.65 -3.15 8.87
C TYR A 10 -4.02 -4.54 9.03
N ARG A 11 -2.81 -4.62 9.57
CA ARG A 11 -2.17 -5.91 9.87
C ARG A 11 -2.99 -6.72 10.86
N TYR A 12 -3.48 -6.10 11.92
CA TYR A 12 -4.30 -6.75 12.94
C TYR A 12 -5.62 -7.28 12.35
N ASP A 13 -6.34 -6.47 11.57
CA ASP A 13 -7.56 -6.89 10.87
C ASP A 13 -7.31 -8.11 9.97
N MET A 14 -6.19 -8.14 9.24
CA MET A 14 -5.83 -9.31 8.45
C MET A 14 -5.53 -10.56 9.30
N GLN A 15 -4.94 -10.39 10.50
CA GLN A 15 -4.71 -11.51 11.41
C GLN A 15 -6.03 -12.07 11.94
N VAL A 16 -6.96 -11.21 12.36
CA VAL A 16 -8.30 -11.60 12.83
C VAL A 16 -9.09 -12.33 11.75
N ARG A 17 -8.92 -11.93 10.49
CA ARG A 17 -9.53 -12.59 9.31
C ARG A 17 -8.81 -13.86 8.86
N ASN A 18 -7.82 -14.35 9.61
CA ASN A 18 -7.06 -15.57 9.34
C ASN A 18 -6.36 -15.59 7.96
N TYR A 19 -5.88 -14.43 7.47
CA TYR A 19 -5.03 -14.42 6.28
C TYR A 19 -3.69 -15.10 6.58
N SER A 20 -3.14 -15.82 5.59
CA SER A 20 -1.80 -16.42 5.73
C SER A 20 -0.74 -15.35 6.04
N GLU A 21 0.27 -15.71 6.83
CA GLU A 21 1.40 -14.83 7.15
C GLU A 21 2.08 -14.27 5.88
N ARG A 22 2.18 -15.10 4.83
CA ARG A 22 2.71 -14.68 3.53
C ARG A 22 1.87 -13.58 2.89
N THR A 23 0.55 -13.70 2.94
CA THR A 23 -0.38 -12.68 2.45
C THR A 23 -0.27 -11.40 3.29
N ILE A 24 -0.31 -11.49 4.62
CA ILE A 24 -0.16 -10.36 5.53
C ILE A 24 1.13 -9.60 5.24
N LYS A 25 2.26 -10.32 5.17
CA LYS A 25 3.58 -9.73 4.86
C LYS A 25 3.60 -9.04 3.50
N THR A 26 2.98 -9.64 2.49
CA THR A 26 2.94 -9.07 1.14
C THR A 26 2.13 -7.78 1.09
N CYS A 27 0.95 -7.76 1.70
CA CYS A 27 0.07 -6.60 1.77
C CYS A 27 0.73 -5.48 2.59
N TYR A 28 1.19 -5.79 3.81
CA TYR A 28 1.88 -4.85 4.69
C TYR A 28 3.07 -4.17 4.00
N ASN A 29 3.96 -4.95 3.38
CA ASN A 29 5.13 -4.41 2.71
C ASN A 29 4.79 -3.58 1.47
N SER A 30 3.70 -3.91 0.78
CA SER A 30 3.25 -3.14 -0.38
C SER A 30 2.68 -1.79 0.05
N SER A 31 1.85 -1.78 1.08
CA SER A 31 1.28 -0.56 1.68
C SER A 31 2.36 0.32 2.32
N LEU A 32 3.31 -0.26 3.05
CA LEU A 32 4.44 0.47 3.63
C LEU A 32 5.26 1.21 2.56
N LYS A 33 5.56 0.56 1.43
CA LYS A 33 6.30 1.19 0.33
C LYS A 33 5.54 2.37 -0.26
N PHE A 34 4.22 2.25 -0.38
CA PHE A 34 3.38 3.35 -0.82
C PHE A 34 3.41 4.51 0.18
N PHE A 35 3.27 4.25 1.48
CA PHE A 35 3.34 5.30 2.50
C PHE A 35 4.71 5.98 2.58
N ILE A 36 5.80 5.22 2.44
CA ILE A 36 7.16 5.79 2.35
C ILE A 36 7.29 6.71 1.13
N TYR A 37 6.77 6.29 -0.03
CA TYR A 37 6.73 7.12 -1.22
C TYR A 37 5.92 8.41 -0.99
N CYS A 38 4.72 8.30 -0.41
CA CYS A 38 3.88 9.46 -0.11
C CYS A 38 4.53 10.44 0.87
N LYS A 39 5.20 9.93 1.90
CA LYS A 39 5.94 10.74 2.86
C LYS A 39 7.13 11.45 2.18
N GLY A 40 7.89 10.73 1.34
CA GLY A 40 9.06 11.29 0.66
C GLY A 40 8.73 12.34 -0.39
N GLU A 41 7.73 12.08 -1.24
CA GLU A 41 7.39 12.95 -2.38
C GLU A 41 6.41 14.07 -2.02
N PHE A 42 5.53 13.84 -1.03
CA PHE A 42 4.42 14.75 -0.74
C PHE A 42 4.31 15.16 0.74
N GLY A 43 5.17 14.63 1.62
CA GLY A 43 5.12 14.94 3.05
C GLY A 43 3.90 14.41 3.78
N ILE A 44 3.19 13.42 3.21
CA ILE A 44 1.95 12.89 3.78
C ILE A 44 2.26 11.87 4.86
N GLU A 45 1.78 12.14 6.07
CA GLU A 45 1.93 11.25 7.23
C GLU A 45 0.59 10.86 7.85
N ASN A 46 -0.48 11.59 7.56
CA ASN A 46 -1.83 11.35 8.06
C ASN A 46 -2.76 10.82 6.97
N ILE A 47 -3.72 9.97 7.36
CA ILE A 47 -4.71 9.43 6.43
C ILE A 47 -5.67 10.51 5.90
N GLU A 48 -5.92 11.55 6.68
CA GLU A 48 -6.79 12.68 6.33
C GLU A 48 -6.23 13.48 5.14
N ASP A 49 -4.91 13.52 4.98
CA ASP A 49 -4.22 14.19 3.89
C ASP A 49 -4.11 13.29 2.64
N MET A 50 -4.52 12.02 2.72
CA MET A 50 -4.39 11.07 1.63
C MET A 50 -5.49 11.26 0.58
N MET A 51 -5.08 11.59 -0.64
CA MET A 51 -5.97 11.72 -1.81
C MET A 51 -5.71 10.63 -2.87
N PRO A 52 -6.74 10.25 -3.66
CA PRO A 52 -6.60 9.26 -4.74
C PRO A 52 -5.52 9.59 -5.78
N ILE A 53 -5.16 10.87 -5.95
CA ILE A 53 -4.10 11.30 -6.86
C ILE A 53 -2.73 10.71 -6.50
N TYR A 54 -2.43 10.50 -5.22
CA TYR A 54 -1.13 9.97 -4.80
C TYR A 54 -0.95 8.51 -5.21
N LEU A 55 -2.02 7.73 -5.23
CA LEU A 55 -1.99 6.37 -5.76
C LEU A 55 -1.68 6.37 -7.26
N LYS A 56 -2.31 7.27 -8.03
CA LYS A 56 -2.02 7.43 -9.47
C LYS A 56 -0.56 7.83 -9.71
N ARG A 57 -0.05 8.79 -8.92
CA ARG A 57 1.36 9.21 -8.97
C ARG A 57 2.31 8.08 -8.63
N TYR A 58 2.00 7.27 -7.62
CA TYR A 58 2.80 6.11 -7.26
C TYR A 58 2.84 5.05 -8.37
N ILE A 59 1.72 4.79 -9.04
CA ILE A 59 1.69 3.89 -10.20
C ILE A 59 2.59 4.42 -11.32
N SER A 60 2.48 5.71 -11.67
CA SER A 60 3.34 6.33 -12.69
C SER A 60 4.83 6.29 -12.31
N TYR A 61 5.16 6.50 -11.03
CA TYR A 61 6.52 6.35 -10.51
C TYR A 61 7.04 4.92 -10.70
N LEU A 62 6.25 3.91 -10.33
CA LEU A 62 6.64 2.51 -10.48
C LEU A 62 6.84 2.12 -11.97
N GLN A 63 6.00 2.64 -12.86
CA GLN A 63 6.15 2.47 -14.31
C GLN A 63 7.45 3.11 -14.82
N GLY A 64 7.77 4.32 -14.36
CA GLY A 64 9.02 5.01 -14.69
C GLY A 64 10.28 4.26 -14.25
N LEU A 65 10.18 3.45 -13.19
CA LEU A 65 11.26 2.56 -12.72
C LEU A 65 11.37 1.24 -13.52
N GLY A 66 10.60 1.06 -14.60
CA GLY A 66 10.61 -0.16 -15.41
C GLY A 66 9.93 -1.36 -14.74
N ARG A 67 9.12 -1.14 -13.69
CA ARG A 67 8.30 -2.21 -13.10
C ARG A 67 7.01 -2.34 -13.89
N SER A 68 6.76 -3.53 -14.46
CA SER A 68 5.58 -3.77 -15.28
C SER A 68 4.29 -3.63 -14.47
N GLU A 69 3.29 -3.04 -15.11
CA GLU A 69 1.92 -2.80 -14.62
C GLU A 69 1.29 -4.08 -14.02
N ALA A 70 1.64 -5.24 -14.58
CA ALA A 70 1.22 -6.56 -14.14
C ALA A 70 1.71 -6.96 -12.73
N VAL A 71 2.83 -6.43 -12.22
CA VAL A 71 3.32 -6.73 -10.85
C VAL A 71 2.60 -5.86 -9.81
N VAL A 72 2.25 -4.63 -10.19
CA VAL A 72 1.61 -3.65 -9.30
C VAL A 72 0.13 -3.99 -9.13
N VAL A 73 -0.59 -4.24 -10.23
CA VAL A 73 -2.06 -4.48 -10.19
C VAL A 73 -2.42 -5.90 -9.75
N LYS A 74 -1.67 -6.94 -10.15
CA LYS A 74 -1.97 -8.33 -9.74
C LYS A 74 -1.86 -8.57 -8.23
N LYS A 75 -1.13 -7.74 -7.49
CA LYS A 75 -1.05 -7.87 -6.02
C LYS A 75 -2.22 -7.21 -5.27
N PHE A 76 -2.88 -6.22 -5.87
CA PHE A 76 -4.03 -5.54 -5.26
C PHE A 76 -5.38 -6.16 -5.63
N VAL A 77 -5.49 -6.80 -6.81
CA VAL A 77 -6.78 -7.29 -7.34
C VAL A 77 -7.00 -8.79 -7.17
N ALA A 78 -5.96 -9.59 -6.88
CA ALA A 78 -6.04 -11.05 -6.99
C ALA A 78 -6.72 -11.81 -5.83
N LYS A 79 -7.47 -11.17 -4.92
CA LYS A 79 -8.26 -11.89 -3.89
C LYS A 79 -9.59 -11.20 -3.51
N THR A 80 -10.30 -10.66 -4.49
CA THR A 80 -11.69 -10.19 -4.28
C THR A 80 -12.73 -11.12 -4.90
N TYR A 81 -12.38 -12.40 -5.12
CA TYR A 81 -13.32 -13.47 -5.44
C TYR A 81 -12.93 -14.73 -4.69
#